data_AF-A0AAD6PT99-F1
#
_entry.id   AF-A0AAD6PT99-F1
#
_cell.length_a   1.000
_cell.length_b   1.000
_cell.length_c   1.000
_cell.angle_alpha   90.00
_cell.angle_beta   90.00
_cell.angle_gamma   90.00
#
_symmetry.space_group_name_H-M   'P 1'
#
loop_
_entity.id
_entity.type
_entity.pdbx_description
1 polymer ?
#
loop_
_entity_poly.entity_id
_entity_poly.type
_entity_poly.pdbx_seq_one_letter_code
_entity_poly.pdbx_strand_id
1 'polypeptide(L)'
;MKLSGSQIEILLIASLALLCSSSATTVDYDSNAVIINGERKIIFAGAIHYPRSTPEMWPELFQKAKEGGIDAIETYIFWDRHEPVRRQYDFSGNQDIVKFFKLAQEAGLHVILRIGPYVCAEWSYGYVPFLKLDNCKF
;
A
#
# COMPACT_ATOMS: atom_id res chain seq x y z
N MET A 1 2.13 42.69 20.97
CA MET A 1 1.40 43.05 19.74
C MET A 1 0.03 42.40 19.79
N LYS A 2 -1.07 43.17 19.76
CA LYS A 2 -2.43 42.62 19.67
C LYS A 2 -2.78 42.49 18.19
N LEU A 3 -3.16 41.29 17.75
CA LEU A 3 -3.65 41.06 16.40
C LEU A 3 -5.03 41.73 16.26
N SER A 4 -5.29 42.37 15.12
CA SER A 4 -6.61 42.97 14.83
C SER A 4 -7.62 41.88 14.46
N GLY A 5 -8.93 42.17 14.56
CA GLY A 5 -9.99 41.23 14.19
C GLY A 5 -9.84 40.69 12.76
N SER A 6 -9.43 41.57 11.82
CA SER A 6 -9.14 41.18 10.44
C SER A 6 -7.94 40.23 10.31
N GLN A 7 -6.92 40.36 11.17
CA GLN A 7 -5.79 39.42 11.17
C GLN A 7 -6.21 38.03 11.69
N ILE A 8 -7.15 37.96 12.63
CA ILE A 8 -7.70 36.70 13.14
C ILE A 8 -8.54 36.01 12.06
N GLU A 9 -9.35 36.77 11.31
CA GLU A 9 -10.13 36.23 10.18
C GLU A 9 -9.24 35.68 9.05
N ILE A 10 -8.18 36.42 8.69
CA ILE A 10 -7.21 35.97 7.68
C ILE A 10 -6.51 34.68 8.14
N LEU A 11 -6.12 34.59 9.42
CA LEU A 11 -5.52 33.39 10.01
C LEU A 11 -6.48 32.19 10.02
N LEU A 12 -7.77 32.41 10.31
CA LEU A 12 -8.81 31.37 10.27
C LEU A 12 -9.06 30.88 8.85
N ILE A 13 -9.13 31.77 7.87
CA ILE A 13 -9.33 31.40 6.46
C ILE A 13 -8.10 30.65 5.92
N ALA A 14 -6.89 31.12 6.23
CA ALA A 14 -5.66 30.45 5.81
C ALA A 14 -5.54 29.04 6.42
N SER A 15 -5.82 28.90 7.72
CA SER A 15 -5.80 27.59 8.39
C SER A 15 -6.88 26.63 7.86
N LEU A 16 -8.08 27.12 7.55
CA LEU A 16 -9.13 26.32 6.92
C LEU A 16 -8.77 25.89 5.48
N ALA A 17 -8.13 26.77 4.70
CA ALA A 17 -7.65 26.43 3.36
C ALA A 17 -6.53 25.37 3.38
N LEU A 18 -5.64 25.43 4.38
CA LEU A 18 -4.61 24.42 4.63
C LEU A 18 -5.21 23.06 5.04
N LEU A 19 -6.32 23.04 5.78
CA LEU A 19 -7.04 21.82 6.17
C LEU A 19 -7.79 21.16 4.98
N CYS A 20 -8.16 21.93 3.96
CA CYS A 20 -8.88 21.44 2.78
C CYS A 20 -7.99 21.00 1.61
N SER A 21 -6.67 21.10 1.73
CA SER A 21 -5.76 20.71 0.66
C SER A 21 -5.50 19.20 0.67
N SER A 22 -6.40 18.42 0.07
CA SER A 22 -6.14 17.01 -0.23
C SER A 22 -5.40 16.90 -1.56
N SER A 23 -4.12 16.53 -1.53
CA SER A 23 -3.36 16.21 -2.74
C SER A 23 -3.44 14.71 -3.03
N ALA A 24 -4.00 14.34 -4.17
CA ALA A 24 -3.97 12.98 -4.68
C ALA A 24 -2.82 12.82 -5.66
N THR A 25 -2.12 11.69 -5.61
CA THR A 25 -1.13 11.34 -6.64
C THR A 25 -1.86 11.16 -7.98
N THR A 26 -1.45 11.91 -9.00
CA THR A 26 -1.96 11.70 -10.35
C THR A 26 -1.13 10.63 -11.05
N VAL A 27 -1.81 9.63 -11.61
CA VAL A 27 -1.18 8.54 -12.35
C VAL A 27 -1.80 8.49 -13.74
N ASP A 28 -0.95 8.63 -14.75
CA ASP A 28 -1.32 8.55 -16.18
C ASP A 28 -0.28 7.68 -16.90
N TYR A 29 -0.42 7.47 -18.20
CA TYR A 29 0.55 6.75 -19.01
C TYR A 29 0.50 7.20 -20.46
N ASP A 30 1.63 7.03 -21.16
CA ASP A 30 1.69 7.13 -22.60
C ASP A 30 2.28 5.85 -23.21
N SER A 31 2.53 5.87 -24.52
CA SER A 31 3.09 4.72 -25.24
C SER A 31 4.46 4.22 -24.74
N ASN A 32 5.18 5.00 -23.93
CA ASN A 32 6.55 4.68 -23.51
C ASN A 32 6.78 4.73 -22.00
N ALA A 33 5.86 5.28 -21.19
CA ALA A 33 6.11 5.48 -19.77
C ALA A 33 4.83 5.59 -18.92
N VAL A 34 4.97 5.27 -17.64
CA VAL A 34 4.01 5.69 -16.60
C VAL A 34 4.35 7.11 -16.19
N ILE A 35 3.33 7.94 -15.98
CA ILE A 35 3.46 9.34 -15.58
C ILE A 35 2.91 9.48 -14.16
N ILE A 36 3.76 9.89 -13.22
CA ILE A 36 3.38 10.09 -11.81
C ILE A 36 3.59 11.55 -11.47
N ASN A 37 2.52 12.26 -11.07
CA ASN A 37 2.56 13.69 -10.79
C ASN A 37 3.13 14.54 -11.96
N GLY A 38 2.83 14.14 -13.20
CA GLY A 38 3.32 14.79 -14.41
C GLY A 38 4.76 14.42 -14.82
N GLU A 39 5.46 13.60 -14.03
CA GLU A 39 6.82 13.14 -14.32
C GLU A 39 6.78 11.75 -14.99
N ARG A 40 7.37 11.61 -16.19
CA ARG A 40 7.52 10.32 -16.88
C ARG A 40 8.57 9.47 -16.15
N LYS A 41 8.21 8.25 -15.76
CA LYS A 41 9.07 7.31 -15.02
C LYS A 41 9.08 5.93 -15.64
N ILE A 42 10.24 5.29 -15.57
CA ILE A 42 10.39 3.84 -15.65
C ILE A 42 10.36 3.35 -14.21
N ILE A 43 9.42 2.48 -13.86
CA ILE A 43 9.28 1.98 -12.50
C ILE A 43 10.16 0.75 -12.32
N PHE A 44 11.16 0.85 -11.45
CA PHE A 44 11.90 -0.32 -10.98
C PHE A 44 11.21 -0.88 -9.75
N ALA A 45 10.82 -2.16 -9.80
CA ALA A 45 10.07 -2.81 -8.74
C ALA A 45 10.77 -4.07 -8.22
N GLY A 46 10.60 -4.33 -6.93
CA GLY A 46 11.08 -5.53 -6.26
C GLY A 46 10.01 -6.15 -5.38
N ALA A 47 9.89 -7.48 -5.38
CA ALA A 47 8.85 -8.18 -4.63
C ALA A 47 9.19 -8.31 -3.14
N ILE A 48 8.29 -7.85 -2.27
CA ILE A 48 8.36 -8.04 -0.82
C ILE A 48 6.98 -8.47 -0.32
N HIS A 49 6.86 -9.74 0.05
CA HIS A 49 5.60 -10.32 0.52
C HIS A 49 5.48 -10.20 2.04
N TYR A 50 4.56 -9.35 2.53
CA TYR A 50 4.43 -9.00 3.94
C TYR A 50 4.31 -10.21 4.90
N PRO A 51 3.66 -11.36 4.58
CA PRO A 51 3.59 -12.47 5.51
C PRO A 51 4.89 -13.27 5.65
N ARG A 52 5.87 -13.05 4.77
CA ARG A 52 7.17 -13.76 4.79
C ARG A 52 8.20 -13.11 5.70
N SER A 53 7.86 -11.98 6.32
CA SER A 53 8.68 -11.29 7.32
C SER A 53 7.78 -10.74 8.43
N THR A 54 8.37 -10.29 9.53
CA THR A 54 7.59 -9.70 10.62
C THR A 54 7.40 -8.19 10.42
N PRO A 55 6.41 -7.56 11.08
CA PRO A 55 6.20 -6.12 11.04
C PRO A 55 7.42 -5.27 11.41
N GLU A 56 8.28 -5.80 12.27
CA GLU A 56 9.51 -5.14 12.74
C GLU A 56 10.60 -5.16 11.65
N MET A 57 10.57 -6.13 10.74
CA MET A 57 11.54 -6.25 9.65
C MET A 57 11.21 -5.36 8.45
N TRP A 58 9.93 -5.01 8.23
CA TRP A 58 9.50 -4.29 7.03
C TRP A 58 10.24 -2.96 6.79
N PRO A 59 10.46 -2.08 7.80
CA PRO A 59 11.18 -0.83 7.58
C PRO A 59 12.61 -1.05 7.05
N GLU A 60 13.32 -2.03 7.59
CA GLU A 60 14.68 -2.37 7.14
C GLU A 60 14.67 -2.93 5.72
N LEU A 61 13.70 -3.79 5.39
CA LEU A 61 13.54 -4.34 4.04
C LEU A 61 13.26 -3.22 3.01
N PHE A 62 12.40 -2.26 3.36
CA PHE A 62 12.10 -1.10 2.51
C PHE A 62 13.31 -0.18 2.33
N GLN A 63 14.08 0.04 3.39
CA GLN A 63 15.31 0.82 3.33
C GLN A 63 16.34 0.16 2.39
N LYS A 64 16.56 -1.15 2.52
CA LYS A 64 17.44 -1.92 1.62
C LYS A 64 16.95 -1.92 0.18
N ALA A 65 15.65 -2.00 -0.04
CA ALA A 65 15.04 -1.86 -1.36
C ALA A 65 15.36 -0.48 -1.97
N LYS A 66 15.18 0.61 -1.22
CA LYS A 66 15.52 1.97 -1.66
C LYS A 66 17.01 2.11 -1.97
N GLU A 67 17.88 1.55 -1.13
CA GLU A 67 19.34 1.51 -1.37
C GLU A 67 19.70 0.70 -2.63
N GLY A 68 18.92 -0.34 -2.93
CA GLY A 68 19.00 -1.11 -4.17
C GLY A 68 18.45 -0.38 -5.41
N GLY A 69 17.91 0.84 -5.24
CA GLY A 69 17.48 1.70 -6.33
C GLY A 69 16.09 1.41 -6.88
N ILE A 70 15.22 0.69 -6.15
CA ILE A 70 13.83 0.47 -6.59
C ILE A 70 12.91 1.62 -6.18
N ASP A 71 11.96 1.96 -7.04
CA ASP A 71 10.94 2.99 -6.82
C ASP A 71 9.66 2.41 -6.21
N ALA A 72 9.42 1.12 -6.44
CA ALA A 72 8.21 0.44 -6.02
C ALA A 72 8.52 -0.92 -5.38
N ILE A 73 7.67 -1.32 -4.44
CA ILE A 73 7.58 -2.70 -4.00
C ILE A 73 6.40 -3.39 -4.67
N GLU A 74 6.54 -4.67 -4.96
CA GLU A 74 5.45 -5.52 -5.41
C GLU A 74 5.03 -6.46 -4.27
N THR A 75 3.72 -6.62 -4.06
CA THR A 75 3.22 -7.62 -3.13
C THR A 75 1.89 -8.20 -3.55
N TYR A 76 1.66 -9.45 -3.17
CA TYR A 76 0.37 -10.11 -3.28
C TYR A 76 -0.47 -9.88 -2.03
N ILE A 77 -1.80 -9.94 -2.18
CA ILE A 77 -2.71 -10.11 -1.03
C ILE A 77 -3.00 -11.60 -0.86
N PHE A 78 -2.79 -12.10 0.34
CA PHE A 78 -2.86 -13.53 0.65
C PHE A 78 -4.21 -13.87 1.29
N TRP A 79 -5.17 -14.27 0.45
CA TRP A 79 -6.56 -14.45 0.83
C TRP A 79 -6.74 -15.48 1.96
N ASP A 80 -6.13 -16.66 1.86
CA ASP A 80 -6.10 -17.67 2.93
C ASP A 80 -5.69 -17.13 4.31
N ARG A 81 -4.77 -16.16 4.36
CA ARG A 81 -4.30 -15.55 5.61
C ARG A 81 -5.27 -14.49 6.12
N HIS A 82 -5.92 -13.79 5.21
CA HIS A 82 -6.91 -12.78 5.54
C HIS A 82 -8.29 -13.33 5.83
N GLU A 83 -8.64 -14.51 5.31
CA GLU A 83 -9.92 -15.20 5.57
C GLU A 83 -9.65 -16.69 5.87
N PRO A 84 -8.96 -17.03 6.98
CA PRO A 84 -8.64 -18.42 7.32
C PRO A 84 -9.90 -19.24 7.61
N VAL A 85 -10.97 -18.58 8.07
CA VAL A 85 -12.31 -19.14 8.22
C VAL A 85 -13.28 -18.27 7.45
N ARG A 86 -14.24 -18.89 6.75
CA ARG A 86 -15.17 -18.18 5.86
C ARG A 86 -15.85 -17.03 6.61
N ARG A 87 -15.72 -15.82 6.05
CA ARG A 87 -16.24 -14.54 6.56
C ARG A 87 -15.66 -14.09 7.91
N GLN A 88 -14.54 -14.67 8.34
CA GLN A 88 -13.78 -14.21 9.50
C GLN A 88 -12.43 -13.68 9.03
N TYR A 89 -12.24 -12.37 9.16
CA TYR A 89 -11.07 -11.72 8.61
C TYR A 89 -10.00 -11.42 9.65
N ASP A 90 -8.73 -11.64 9.30
CA ASP A 90 -7.57 -11.31 10.11
C ASP A 90 -6.68 -10.28 9.40
N PHE A 91 -6.45 -9.16 10.09
CA PHE A 91 -5.55 -8.07 9.68
C PHE A 91 -4.57 -7.72 10.80
N SER A 92 -4.31 -8.67 11.71
CA SER A 92 -3.42 -8.49 12.86
C SER A 92 -2.01 -9.01 12.58
N GLY A 93 -1.03 -8.52 13.35
CA GLY A 93 0.35 -9.00 13.29
C GLY A 93 0.94 -8.97 11.88
N ASN A 94 1.42 -10.11 11.40
CA ASN A 94 1.99 -10.24 10.05
C ASN A 94 0.95 -10.12 8.92
N GLN A 95 -0.35 -10.02 9.22
CA GLN A 95 -1.42 -9.76 8.24
C GLN A 95 -1.86 -8.30 8.24
N ASP A 96 -1.18 -7.40 8.95
CA ASP A 96 -1.51 -5.98 8.95
C ASP A 96 -1.02 -5.29 7.67
N ILE A 97 -1.80 -5.45 6.59
CA ILE A 97 -1.53 -4.85 5.28
C ILE A 97 -1.61 -3.33 5.30
N VAL A 98 -2.42 -2.77 6.22
CA VAL A 98 -2.56 -1.31 6.33
C VAL A 98 -1.28 -0.72 6.88
N LYS A 99 -0.72 -1.30 7.95
CA LYS A 99 0.58 -0.91 8.48
C LYS A 99 1.68 -1.11 7.44
N PHE A 100 1.68 -2.22 6.71
CA PHE A 100 2.66 -2.48 5.65
C PHE A 100 2.67 -1.37 4.58
N PHE A 101 1.50 -0.96 4.06
CA PHE A 101 1.42 0.10 3.05
C PHE A 101 1.73 1.49 3.61
N LYS A 102 1.37 1.79 4.86
CA LYS A 102 1.78 3.04 5.51
C LYS A 102 3.30 3.14 5.62
N LEU A 103 3.95 2.07 6.05
CA LEU A 103 5.41 2.02 6.14
C LEU A 103 6.08 2.13 4.77
N ALA A 104 5.51 1.51 3.72
CA ALA A 104 6.02 1.67 2.36
C ALA A 104 5.88 3.12 1.86
N GLN A 105 4.74 3.77 2.15
CA GLN A 105 4.53 5.18 1.86
C GLN A 105 5.51 6.08 2.61
N GLU A 106 5.74 5.83 3.91
CA GLU A 106 6.73 6.54 4.73
C GLU A 106 8.16 6.37 4.21
N ALA A 107 8.50 5.20 3.67
CA ALA A 107 9.77 4.93 3.00
C ALA A 107 9.88 5.57 1.60
N GLY A 108 8.83 6.23 1.11
CA GLY A 108 8.80 6.84 -0.22
C GLY A 108 8.85 5.82 -1.35
N LEU A 109 8.22 4.66 -1.15
CA LEU A 109 8.05 3.61 -2.16
C LEU A 109 6.62 3.63 -2.71
N HIS A 110 6.48 3.44 -4.01
CA HIS A 110 5.20 3.06 -4.61
C HIS A 110 4.89 1.58 -4.30
N VAL A 111 3.63 1.18 -4.45
CA VAL A 111 3.21 -0.21 -4.26
C VAL A 111 2.48 -0.71 -5.49
N ILE A 112 2.99 -1.79 -6.09
CA ILE A 112 2.30 -2.57 -7.12
C ILE A 112 1.57 -3.70 -6.41
N LEU A 113 0.25 -3.56 -6.33
CA LEU A 113 -0.60 -4.49 -5.57
C LEU A 113 -1.21 -5.57 -6.46
N ARG A 114 -1.03 -6.83 -6.06
CA ARG A 114 -1.54 -8.00 -6.79
C ARG A 114 -2.56 -8.74 -5.93
N ILE A 115 -3.84 -8.42 -6.10
CA ILE A 115 -4.90 -8.76 -5.12
C ILE A 115 -5.36 -10.24 -5.18
N GLY A 116 -4.91 -11.04 -6.13
CA GLY A 116 -5.42 -12.41 -6.31
C GLY A 116 -6.78 -12.43 -7.01
N PRO A 117 -7.60 -13.51 -6.89
CA PRO A 117 -7.69 -14.42 -5.74
C PRO A 117 -6.69 -15.59 -5.72
N TYR A 118 -6.06 -15.90 -6.85
CA TYR A 118 -4.96 -16.86 -6.94
C TYR A 118 -3.67 -16.10 -7.26
N VAL A 119 -2.61 -16.38 -6.51
CA VAL A 119 -1.34 -15.66 -6.68
C VAL A 119 -0.14 -16.57 -6.94
N CYS A 120 -0.35 -17.89 -6.91
CA CYS A 120 0.71 -18.91 -6.94
C CYS A 120 1.73 -18.69 -5.81
N ALA A 121 2.68 -17.78 -6.05
CA ALA A 121 3.75 -17.33 -5.16
C ALA A 121 4.38 -18.47 -4.36
N GLU A 122 4.54 -19.65 -4.96
CA GLU A 122 5.16 -20.83 -4.36
C GLU A 122 4.61 -21.13 -2.95
N TRP A 123 3.29 -20.96 -2.80
CA TRP A 123 2.59 -21.19 -1.53
C TRP A 123 1.55 -22.27 -1.69
N SER A 124 1.23 -22.91 -0.58
CA SER A 124 0.25 -23.97 -0.50
C SER A 124 -1.05 -23.57 -1.21
N TYR A 125 -1.40 -24.33 -2.25
CA TYR A 125 -2.60 -24.16 -3.08
C TYR A 125 -2.74 -22.77 -3.74
N GLY A 126 -1.65 -22.02 -3.89
CA GLY A 126 -1.66 -20.67 -4.45
C GLY A 126 -2.60 -19.72 -3.72
N TYR A 127 -2.76 -19.92 -2.41
CA TYR A 127 -3.49 -19.08 -1.46
C TYR A 127 -5.02 -19.10 -1.56
N VAL A 128 -5.59 -20.03 -2.35
CA VAL A 128 -7.03 -20.26 -2.31
C VAL A 128 -7.36 -20.95 -0.99
N PRO A 129 -8.20 -20.34 -0.13
CA PRO A 129 -8.59 -20.97 1.13
C PRO A 129 -9.14 -22.37 0.87
N PHE A 130 -8.64 -23.39 1.60
CA PHE A 130 -9.31 -24.69 1.68
C PHE A 130 -10.53 -24.57 2.60
N LEU A 131 -11.41 -23.62 2.29
CA LEU A 131 -12.74 -23.61 2.86
C LEU A 131 -13.37 -24.89 2.37
N LYS A 132 -13.80 -25.75 3.29
CA LYS A 132 -14.66 -26.87 2.95
C LYS A 132 -15.75 -26.35 2.03
N LEU A 133 -15.64 -26.72 0.75
CA LEU A 133 -16.66 -26.43 -0.26
C LEU A 133 -17.82 -27.37 0.02
N ASP A 134 -18.47 -27.23 1.18
CA ASP A 134 -19.58 -28.08 1.56
C ASP A 134 -20.79 -27.90 0.60
N ASN A 135 -20.73 -26.97 -0.37
CA ASN A 135 -21.81 -26.69 -1.33
C ASN A 135 -21.41 -26.09 -2.70
N CYS A 136 -20.17 -26.23 -3.19
CA CYS A 136 -19.87 -25.79 -4.57
C CYS A 136 -19.98 -26.95 -5.57
N LYS A 137 -21.10 -26.98 -6.31
CA LYS A 137 -21.17 -27.68 -7.60
C LYS A 137 -20.53 -26.77 -8.65
N PHE A 138 -19.59 -27.32 -9.43
CA PHE A 138 -19.11 -26.71 -10.67
C PHE A 138 -20.22 -26.72 -11.73
#